data_AF-A0A1H4EGF3-F1
#
_entry.id   AF-A0A1H4EGF3-F1
#
_cell.length_a   1.000
_cell.length_b   1.000
_cell.length_c   1.000
_cell.angle_alpha   90.00
_cell.angle_beta   90.00
_cell.angle_gamma   90.00
#
_symmetry.space_group_name_H-M   'P 1'
#
loop_
_entity.id
_entity.type
_entity.pdbx_description
1 polymer ?
#
loop_
_entity_poly.entity_id
_entity_poly.type
_entity_poly.pdbx_seq_one_letter_code
_entity_poly.pdbx_strand_id
1 'polypeptide(L)'
;MRTKLLLLLFIICQQCSLSLATEDPASKAELTEKQLQRAAEFKKVLRTDEGYRSGVYIYTKRSINDYLATPDILAARLAVLGFTDVYLGSEKALSGKSDDYLKWQKKFIEEAHLYGMKVHALRLSSARLYVDDIRVLEDCKLVNDYNYSVKKKQRFDGVSADLEPHILKKGFIDYPKGLTLYWDSKNNFGIGKDNDLLLKRTVEVMKMAQKELKPLPLSQALGFFFQPRVDNGLLKHGGAKEFLQYCNQLIVMAYNYKAERVFEMAKPILTAAGDKEKTVSVCVKTSLGTVGDEGPITSFQTHGWDYMINALQFLMNESSRFVSFRGIDIFEFQGFEIMWKDNGNKRINQ
;
A
#
# COMPACT_ATOMS: atom_id res chain seq x y z
N MET A 1 -47.44 35.67 16.03
CA MET A 1 -47.71 34.59 15.05
C MET A 1 -46.58 34.37 14.05
N ARG A 2 -45.28 34.44 14.45
CA ARG A 2 -44.13 34.27 13.54
C ARG A 2 -42.88 33.66 14.20
N THR A 3 -43.05 32.87 15.26
CA THR A 3 -41.90 32.31 16.01
C THR A 3 -42.00 30.82 16.32
N LYS A 4 -43.04 30.13 15.82
CA LYS A 4 -43.21 28.67 15.97
C LYS A 4 -43.00 27.87 14.68
N LEU A 5 -42.77 28.54 13.54
CA LEU A 5 -42.60 27.86 12.24
C LEU A 5 -41.14 27.56 11.87
N LEU A 6 -40.15 28.18 12.53
CA LEU A 6 -38.73 27.90 12.26
C LEU A 6 -38.15 26.71 13.04
N LEU A 7 -38.79 26.28 14.14
CA LEU A 7 -38.28 25.16 14.94
C LEU A 7 -38.66 23.78 14.37
N LEU A 8 -39.67 23.72 13.49
CA LEU A 8 -40.10 22.46 12.86
C LEU A 8 -39.29 22.10 11.60
N LEU A 9 -38.60 23.08 10.99
CA LEU A 9 -37.76 22.86 9.81
C LEU A 9 -36.32 22.41 10.15
N PHE A 10 -35.88 22.58 11.39
CA PHE A 10 -34.56 22.12 11.85
C PHE A 10 -34.55 20.67 12.36
N ILE A 11 -35.71 20.06 12.59
CA ILE A 11 -35.82 18.69 13.13
C ILE A 11 -36.02 17.64 12.01
N ILE A 12 -36.30 18.05 10.76
CA ILE A 12 -36.50 17.12 9.63
C ILE A 12 -35.22 16.92 8.78
N CYS A 13 -34.13 17.65 9.08
CA CYS A 13 -32.87 17.52 8.32
C CYS A 13 -31.74 16.74 9.04
N GLN A 14 -32.05 15.99 10.10
CA GLN A 14 -31.09 15.13 10.80
C GLN A 14 -31.42 13.62 10.75
N GLN A 15 -32.37 13.19 9.92
CA GLN A 15 -32.73 11.76 9.78
C GLN A 15 -32.78 11.26 8.33
N CYS A 16 -31.91 11.76 7.47
CA CYS A 16 -31.62 11.13 6.16
C CYS A 16 -30.12 10.86 5.99
N SER A 17 -29.56 10.19 6.99
CA SER A 17 -28.37 9.35 6.82
C SER A 17 -28.72 7.94 7.29
N LEU A 18 -29.85 7.42 6.81
CA LEU A 18 -30.00 5.97 6.68
C LEU A 18 -28.95 5.55 5.66
N SER A 19 -27.76 5.27 6.16
CA SER A 19 -26.81 4.37 5.52
C SER A 19 -27.64 3.22 5.01
N LEU A 20 -27.82 3.12 3.69
CA LEU A 20 -28.18 1.87 3.06
C LEU A 20 -27.31 0.83 3.75
N ALA A 21 -27.93 -0.17 4.39
CA ALA A 21 -27.20 -1.23 5.04
C ALA A 21 -26.28 -1.79 3.96
N THR A 22 -24.99 -1.46 4.05
CA THR A 22 -23.96 -2.05 3.23
C THR A 22 -24.08 -3.52 3.55
N GLU A 23 -24.47 -4.31 2.54
CA GLU A 23 -24.58 -5.76 2.65
C GLU A 23 -23.39 -6.28 3.45
N ASP A 24 -23.66 -7.08 4.49
CA ASP A 24 -22.61 -7.56 5.38
C ASP A 24 -21.52 -8.25 4.55
N PRO A 25 -20.27 -7.74 4.51
CA PRO A 25 -19.23 -8.32 3.69
C PRO A 25 -18.99 -9.80 4.01
N ALA A 26 -19.30 -10.26 5.23
CA ALA A 26 -19.19 -11.67 5.57
C ALA A 26 -20.12 -12.58 4.76
N SER A 27 -21.29 -12.09 4.32
CA SER A 27 -22.24 -12.90 3.53
C SER A 27 -21.75 -13.20 2.11
N LYS A 28 -20.95 -12.30 1.52
CA LYS A 28 -20.35 -12.46 0.18
C LYS A 28 -18.96 -13.08 0.20
N ALA A 29 -18.25 -13.00 1.33
CA ALA A 29 -16.84 -13.37 1.38
C ALA A 29 -16.57 -14.88 1.28
N GLU A 30 -17.60 -15.73 1.34
CA GLU A 30 -17.50 -17.20 1.29
C GLU A 30 -16.45 -17.73 2.28
N LEU A 31 -16.65 -17.45 3.57
CA LEU A 31 -15.70 -17.74 4.63
C LEU A 31 -16.18 -18.84 5.56
N THR A 32 -15.23 -19.63 6.06
CA THR A 32 -15.46 -20.54 7.18
C THR A 32 -15.53 -19.78 8.51
N GLU A 33 -16.13 -20.38 9.53
CA GLU A 33 -16.17 -19.82 10.90
C GLU A 33 -14.76 -19.51 11.44
N LYS A 34 -13.80 -20.40 11.18
CA LYS A 34 -12.39 -20.20 11.57
C LYS A 34 -11.78 -18.96 10.89
N GLN A 35 -12.07 -18.74 9.62
CA GLN A 35 -11.59 -17.55 8.91
C GLN A 35 -12.23 -16.28 9.48
N LEU A 36 -13.52 -16.31 9.83
CA LEU A 36 -14.20 -15.18 10.48
C LEU A 36 -13.58 -14.87 11.85
N GLN A 37 -13.30 -15.89 12.66
CA GLN A 37 -12.61 -15.72 13.95
C GLN A 37 -11.24 -15.05 13.75
N ARG A 38 -10.43 -15.60 12.83
CA ARG A 38 -9.11 -15.03 12.50
C ARG A 38 -9.23 -13.59 12.00
N ALA A 39 -10.20 -13.28 11.15
CA ALA A 39 -10.41 -11.91 10.70
C ALA A 39 -10.73 -10.95 11.85
N ALA A 40 -11.54 -11.39 12.82
CA ALA A 40 -11.81 -10.62 14.02
C ALA A 40 -10.55 -10.38 14.88
N GLU A 41 -9.69 -11.38 15.02
CA GLU A 41 -8.39 -11.26 15.70
C GLU A 41 -7.48 -10.23 15.01
N PHE A 42 -7.34 -10.34 13.69
CA PHE A 42 -6.53 -9.43 12.88
C PHE A 42 -7.04 -7.99 12.96
N LYS A 43 -8.34 -7.78 12.78
CA LYS A 43 -8.98 -6.46 12.88
C LYS A 43 -8.78 -5.84 14.26
N LYS A 44 -8.93 -6.64 15.33
CA LYS A 44 -8.70 -6.20 16.71
C LYS A 44 -7.26 -5.75 16.92
N VAL A 45 -6.28 -6.50 16.41
CA VAL A 45 -4.86 -6.13 16.56
C VAL A 45 -4.54 -4.83 15.85
N LEU A 46 -5.09 -4.60 14.66
CA LEU A 46 -4.84 -3.38 13.89
C LEU A 46 -5.56 -2.13 14.40
N ARG A 47 -6.54 -2.28 15.31
CA ARG A 47 -7.23 -1.17 15.99
C ARG A 47 -7.77 -0.11 15.01
N THR A 48 -8.36 -0.55 13.90
CA THR A 48 -8.76 0.34 12.80
C THR A 48 -9.90 1.28 13.16
N ASP A 49 -10.74 0.87 14.12
CA ASP A 49 -11.77 1.69 14.76
C ASP A 49 -11.21 2.85 15.59
N GLU A 50 -9.95 2.77 16.01
CA GLU A 50 -9.23 3.89 16.65
C GLU A 50 -8.57 4.85 15.63
N GLY A 51 -8.89 4.68 14.34
CA GLY A 51 -8.42 5.55 13.25
C GLY A 51 -7.01 5.23 12.76
N TYR A 52 -6.47 4.06 13.06
CA TYR A 52 -5.32 3.47 12.36
C TYR A 52 -5.77 2.85 11.03
N ARG A 53 -4.85 2.77 10.09
CA ARG A 53 -5.11 2.19 8.77
C ARG A 53 -4.53 0.80 8.63
N SER A 54 -5.12 0.05 7.70
CA SER A 54 -4.64 -1.24 7.27
C SER A 54 -4.61 -1.28 5.75
N GLY A 55 -3.42 -1.27 5.16
CA GLY A 55 -3.23 -1.34 3.71
C GLY A 55 -2.87 -2.72 3.21
N VAL A 56 -3.20 -3.04 1.96
CA VAL A 56 -2.77 -4.30 1.33
C VAL A 56 -2.46 -4.14 -0.15
N TYR A 57 -1.38 -4.79 -0.58
CA TYR A 57 -1.02 -4.88 -2.00
C TYR A 57 -1.79 -6.00 -2.71
N ILE A 58 -2.37 -5.67 -3.87
CA ILE A 58 -3.13 -6.59 -4.72
C ILE A 58 -2.51 -6.59 -6.13
N TYR A 59 -1.84 -7.68 -6.50
CA TYR A 59 -1.12 -7.76 -7.77
C TYR A 59 -1.85 -8.56 -8.85
N THR A 60 -1.66 -8.16 -10.11
CA THR A 60 -2.30 -8.78 -11.28
C THR A 60 -2.03 -10.27 -11.41
N LYS A 61 -0.75 -10.69 -11.37
CA LYS A 61 -0.36 -12.10 -11.53
C LYS A 61 -0.60 -12.94 -10.26
N ARG A 62 -1.35 -12.43 -9.29
CA ARG A 62 -1.68 -13.08 -8.01
C ARG A 62 -3.17 -12.97 -7.75
N SER A 63 -3.57 -12.23 -6.71
CA SER A 63 -4.96 -12.12 -6.28
C SER A 63 -5.91 -11.67 -7.39
N ILE A 64 -5.53 -10.76 -8.29
CA ILE A 64 -6.46 -10.36 -9.38
C ILE A 64 -6.79 -11.55 -10.29
N ASN A 65 -5.80 -12.37 -10.64
CA ASN A 65 -6.03 -13.55 -11.46
C ASN A 65 -6.84 -14.61 -10.70
N ASP A 66 -6.55 -14.84 -9.41
CA ASP A 66 -7.27 -15.80 -8.58
C ASP A 66 -8.77 -15.43 -8.43
N TYR A 67 -9.07 -14.13 -8.48
CA TYR A 67 -10.42 -13.58 -8.34
C TYR A 67 -10.94 -12.93 -9.62
N LEU A 68 -10.42 -13.29 -10.80
CA LEU A 68 -10.78 -12.63 -12.07
C LEU A 68 -12.27 -12.74 -12.39
N ALA A 69 -12.92 -13.83 -11.96
CA ALA A 69 -14.36 -14.02 -12.11
C ALA A 69 -15.18 -13.43 -10.95
N THR A 70 -14.56 -13.17 -9.79
CA THR A 70 -15.24 -12.86 -8.52
C THR A 70 -14.58 -11.67 -7.78
N PRO A 71 -14.48 -10.47 -8.42
CA PRO A 71 -13.93 -9.26 -7.79
C PRO A 71 -14.65 -8.85 -6.49
N ASP A 72 -15.95 -9.11 -6.42
CA ASP A 72 -16.82 -8.83 -5.27
C ASP A 72 -16.47 -9.68 -4.05
N ILE A 73 -16.18 -10.97 -4.25
CA ILE A 73 -15.71 -11.86 -3.17
C ILE A 73 -14.38 -11.34 -2.62
N LEU A 74 -13.43 -10.94 -3.49
CA LEU A 74 -12.17 -10.37 -3.04
C LEU A 74 -12.40 -9.10 -2.21
N ALA A 75 -13.21 -8.16 -2.70
CA ALA A 75 -13.52 -6.92 -1.97
C ALA A 75 -14.17 -7.21 -0.61
N ALA A 76 -15.12 -8.15 -0.56
CA ALA A 76 -15.78 -8.58 0.67
C ALA A 76 -14.79 -9.20 1.68
N ARG A 77 -13.87 -10.06 1.23
CA ARG A 77 -12.82 -10.63 2.08
C ARG A 77 -11.91 -9.56 2.68
N LEU A 78 -11.51 -8.59 1.88
CA LEU A 78 -10.69 -7.47 2.36
C LEU A 78 -11.42 -6.65 3.42
N ALA A 79 -12.72 -6.40 3.21
CA ALA A 79 -13.57 -5.70 4.17
C ALA A 79 -13.74 -6.47 5.49
N VAL A 80 -13.96 -7.78 5.44
CA VAL A 80 -14.06 -8.64 6.64
C VAL A 80 -12.77 -8.58 7.47
N LEU A 81 -11.62 -8.56 6.80
CA LEU A 81 -10.31 -8.40 7.44
C LEU A 81 -10.04 -6.98 7.96
N GLY A 82 -10.91 -6.02 7.65
CA GLY A 82 -10.78 -4.64 8.12
C GLY A 82 -9.69 -3.84 7.40
N PHE A 83 -9.29 -4.25 6.20
CA PHE A 83 -8.44 -3.40 5.35
C PHE A 83 -9.16 -2.10 5.03
N THR A 84 -8.45 -0.98 5.10
CA THR A 84 -8.96 0.37 4.79
C THR A 84 -8.39 0.91 3.49
N ASP A 85 -7.26 0.36 3.03
CA ASP A 85 -6.56 0.79 1.82
C ASP A 85 -6.17 -0.42 0.96
N VAL A 86 -6.33 -0.27 -0.34
CA VAL A 86 -5.93 -1.26 -1.32
C VAL A 86 -4.97 -0.61 -2.32
N TYR A 87 -3.77 -1.15 -2.43
CA TYR A 87 -2.79 -0.76 -3.46
C TYR A 87 -2.94 -1.71 -4.65
N LEU A 88 -3.71 -1.28 -5.66
CA LEU A 88 -4.21 -2.14 -6.72
C LEU A 88 -3.32 -2.08 -7.96
N GLY A 89 -2.73 -3.23 -8.33
CA GLY A 89 -2.10 -3.44 -9.62
C GLY A 89 -3.07 -3.16 -10.77
N SER A 90 -2.69 -2.22 -11.63
CA SER A 90 -3.59 -1.64 -12.65
C SER A 90 -2.98 -1.64 -14.05
N GLU A 91 -1.78 -2.21 -14.23
CA GLU A 91 -1.04 -2.17 -15.49
C GLU A 91 -1.75 -2.84 -16.65
N LYS A 92 -2.40 -4.00 -16.43
CA LYS A 92 -3.18 -4.65 -17.49
C LYS A 92 -4.46 -3.89 -17.81
N ALA A 93 -5.21 -3.49 -16.79
CA ALA A 93 -6.47 -2.77 -16.95
C ALA A 93 -6.28 -1.42 -17.66
N LEU A 94 -5.19 -0.70 -17.35
CA LEU A 94 -4.88 0.61 -17.93
C LEU A 94 -4.05 0.52 -19.23
N SER A 95 -3.63 -0.67 -19.66
CA SER A 95 -2.87 -0.83 -20.91
C SER A 95 -3.69 -0.57 -22.18
N GLY A 96 -5.03 -0.54 -22.07
CA GLY A 96 -5.94 -0.48 -23.21
C GLY A 96 -6.01 -1.76 -24.05
N LYS A 97 -5.37 -2.86 -23.61
CA LYS A 97 -5.28 -4.12 -24.36
C LYS A 97 -6.12 -5.26 -23.79
N SER A 98 -6.78 -5.06 -22.66
CA SER A 98 -7.50 -6.15 -21.98
C SER A 98 -8.77 -5.68 -21.29
N ASP A 99 -9.88 -5.81 -22.01
CA ASP A 99 -11.20 -5.37 -21.55
C ASP A 99 -11.66 -6.08 -20.28
N ASP A 100 -11.28 -7.35 -20.09
CA ASP A 100 -11.71 -8.12 -18.93
C ASP A 100 -11.08 -7.58 -17.63
N TYR A 101 -9.78 -7.23 -17.65
CA TYR A 101 -9.13 -6.61 -16.48
C TYR A 101 -9.70 -5.21 -16.21
N LEU A 102 -10.07 -4.46 -17.26
CA LEU A 102 -10.71 -3.16 -17.08
C LEU A 102 -12.11 -3.28 -16.47
N LYS A 103 -12.93 -4.23 -16.94
CA LYS A 103 -14.25 -4.54 -16.37
C LYS A 103 -14.12 -5.00 -14.91
N TRP A 104 -13.19 -5.92 -14.65
CA TRP A 104 -12.87 -6.41 -13.32
C TRP A 104 -12.47 -5.27 -12.38
N GLN A 105 -11.55 -4.39 -12.80
CA GLN A 105 -11.08 -3.27 -11.98
C GLN A 105 -12.22 -2.32 -11.61
N LYS A 106 -13.09 -1.97 -12.58
CA LYS A 106 -14.27 -1.11 -12.31
C LYS A 106 -15.19 -1.75 -11.28
N LYS A 107 -15.47 -3.06 -11.41
CA LYS A 107 -16.32 -3.79 -10.47
C LYS A 107 -15.68 -3.91 -9.09
N PHE A 108 -14.40 -4.26 -9.02
CA PHE A 108 -13.66 -4.37 -7.77
C PHE A 108 -13.65 -3.05 -6.99
N ILE A 109 -13.31 -1.93 -7.65
CA ILE A 109 -13.28 -0.61 -6.99
C ILE A 109 -14.67 -0.25 -6.47
N GLU A 110 -15.71 -0.49 -7.27
CA GLU A 110 -17.09 -0.25 -6.87
C GLU A 110 -17.50 -1.04 -5.62
N GLU A 111 -17.18 -2.32 -5.57
CA GLU A 111 -17.46 -3.15 -4.38
C GLU A 111 -16.60 -2.72 -3.19
N ALA A 112 -15.33 -2.37 -3.39
CA ALA A 112 -14.46 -1.91 -2.32
C ALA A 112 -14.97 -0.60 -1.70
N HIS A 113 -15.48 0.32 -2.52
CA HIS A 113 -16.10 1.57 -2.08
C HIS A 113 -17.39 1.34 -1.29
N LEU A 114 -18.19 0.31 -1.61
CA LEU A 114 -19.36 -0.05 -0.80
C LEU A 114 -18.97 -0.39 0.65
N TYR A 115 -17.78 -0.95 0.86
CA TYR A 115 -17.25 -1.26 2.19
C TYR A 115 -16.39 -0.14 2.79
N GLY A 116 -16.36 1.05 2.17
CA GLY A 116 -15.62 2.20 2.68
C GLY A 116 -14.09 2.12 2.53
N MET A 117 -13.58 1.14 1.78
CA MET A 117 -12.14 1.05 1.48
C MET A 117 -11.73 2.12 0.46
N LYS A 118 -10.49 2.60 0.57
CA LYS A 118 -9.86 3.46 -0.43
C LYS A 118 -8.99 2.63 -1.36
N VAL A 119 -9.16 2.80 -2.66
CA VAL A 119 -8.40 2.06 -3.67
C VAL A 119 -7.44 3.00 -4.37
N HIS A 120 -6.14 2.71 -4.25
CA HIS A 120 -5.05 3.47 -4.85
C HIS A 120 -4.51 2.72 -6.05
N ALA A 121 -4.31 3.41 -7.16
CA ALA A 121 -3.64 2.81 -8.31
C ALA A 121 -2.16 2.57 -7.96
N LEU A 122 -1.72 1.32 -7.98
CA LEU A 122 -0.30 0.99 -7.85
C LEU A 122 0.39 1.28 -9.19
N ARG A 123 1.11 2.41 -9.25
CA ARG A 123 1.74 2.97 -10.46
C ARG A 123 3.16 3.44 -10.15
N LEU A 124 3.78 4.14 -11.08
CA LEU A 124 5.09 4.78 -10.92
C LEU A 124 6.20 3.79 -10.55
N SER A 125 6.09 2.53 -10.98
CA SER A 125 7.03 1.45 -10.63
C SER A 125 8.02 1.10 -11.73
N SER A 126 7.88 1.70 -12.92
CA SER A 126 8.74 1.38 -14.06
C SER A 126 10.14 1.96 -13.90
N ALA A 127 11.17 1.15 -14.15
CA ALA A 127 12.55 1.62 -14.22
C ALA A 127 12.77 2.68 -15.32
N ARG A 128 11.89 2.76 -16.33
CA ARG A 128 11.97 3.78 -17.39
C ARG A 128 11.78 5.21 -16.87
N LEU A 129 11.18 5.37 -15.70
CA LEU A 129 10.98 6.68 -15.05
C LEU A 129 12.30 7.32 -14.62
N TYR A 130 13.40 6.56 -14.54
CA TYR A 130 14.72 7.11 -14.22
C TYR A 130 15.40 7.84 -15.38
N VAL A 131 14.92 7.67 -16.62
CA VAL A 131 15.58 8.21 -17.82
C VAL A 131 14.70 9.11 -18.68
N ASP A 132 13.38 9.13 -18.44
CA ASP A 132 12.43 9.80 -19.33
C ASP A 132 11.27 10.43 -18.54
N ASP A 133 11.24 11.76 -18.49
CA ASP A 133 10.17 12.54 -17.83
C ASP A 133 8.81 12.32 -18.50
N ILE A 134 8.77 12.12 -19.81
CA ILE A 134 7.51 11.88 -20.54
C ILE A 134 6.82 10.63 -20.00
N ARG A 135 7.60 9.61 -19.59
CA ARG A 135 7.03 8.39 -18.99
C ARG A 135 6.37 8.64 -17.64
N VAL A 136 6.86 9.61 -16.86
CA VAL A 136 6.20 10.00 -15.60
C VAL A 136 4.84 10.61 -15.90
N LEU A 137 4.79 11.51 -16.90
CA LEU A 137 3.56 12.19 -17.31
C LEU A 137 2.54 11.22 -17.92
N GLU A 138 2.98 10.34 -18.82
CA GLU A 138 2.15 9.28 -19.41
C GLU A 138 1.54 8.38 -18.33
N ASP A 139 2.34 7.99 -17.33
CA ASP A 139 1.87 7.10 -16.27
C ASP A 139 0.82 7.76 -15.38
N CYS A 140 1.03 9.05 -15.03
CA CYS A 140 0.03 9.83 -14.29
C CYS A 140 -1.24 10.04 -15.12
N LYS A 141 -1.09 10.30 -16.43
CA LYS A 141 -2.21 10.51 -17.36
C LYS A 141 -3.12 9.29 -17.42
N LEU A 142 -2.57 8.07 -17.42
CA LEU A 142 -3.38 6.83 -17.43
C LEU A 142 -4.37 6.76 -16.25
N VAL A 143 -3.94 7.17 -15.05
CA VAL A 143 -4.80 7.19 -13.86
C VAL A 143 -5.87 8.28 -13.99
N ASN A 144 -5.47 9.48 -14.39
CA ASN A 144 -6.39 10.60 -14.56
C ASN A 144 -7.46 10.29 -15.62
N ASP A 145 -7.05 9.83 -16.80
CA ASP A 145 -7.96 9.45 -17.88
C ASP A 145 -8.94 8.36 -17.44
N TYR A 146 -8.46 7.34 -16.73
CA TYR A 146 -9.32 6.32 -16.14
C TYR A 146 -10.38 6.95 -15.23
N ASN A 147 -9.96 7.76 -14.25
CA ASN A 147 -10.87 8.40 -13.30
C ASN A 147 -11.89 9.31 -13.99
N TYR A 148 -11.50 10.03 -15.05
CA TYR A 148 -12.43 10.86 -15.84
C TYR A 148 -13.41 10.03 -16.67
N SER A 149 -13.01 8.84 -17.13
CA SER A 149 -13.83 7.96 -17.98
C SER A 149 -14.88 7.13 -17.22
N VAL A 150 -14.76 7.01 -15.88
CA VAL A 150 -15.62 6.14 -15.07
C VAL A 150 -16.51 6.89 -14.08
N LYS A 151 -17.54 6.19 -13.57
CA LYS A 151 -18.43 6.71 -12.53
C LYS A 151 -17.65 6.99 -11.25
N LYS A 152 -18.09 7.95 -10.43
CA LYS A 152 -17.41 8.32 -9.17
C LYS A 152 -17.07 7.12 -8.27
N LYS A 153 -17.99 6.17 -8.12
CA LYS A 153 -17.83 4.94 -7.34
C LYS A 153 -16.87 3.90 -7.95
N GLN A 154 -16.29 4.18 -9.10
CA GLN A 154 -15.34 3.29 -9.81
C GLN A 154 -13.96 3.95 -9.94
N ARG A 155 -13.77 5.14 -9.33
CA ARG A 155 -12.53 5.90 -9.43
C ARG A 155 -11.53 5.42 -8.39
N PHE A 156 -10.25 5.51 -8.73
CA PHE A 156 -9.20 5.47 -7.72
C PHE A 156 -9.30 6.67 -6.78
N ASP A 157 -9.03 6.41 -5.51
CA ASP A 157 -8.97 7.41 -4.44
C ASP A 157 -7.57 8.02 -4.28
N GLY A 158 -6.56 7.44 -4.93
CA GLY A 158 -5.16 7.84 -4.81
C GLY A 158 -4.24 7.06 -5.73
N VAL A 159 -2.94 7.34 -5.62
CA VAL A 159 -1.87 6.63 -6.31
C VAL A 159 -0.84 6.18 -5.29
N SER A 160 -0.44 4.91 -5.36
CA SER A 160 0.69 4.38 -4.60
C SER A 160 1.84 4.12 -5.55
N ALA A 161 2.94 4.85 -5.36
CA ALA A 161 4.15 4.70 -6.12
C ALA A 161 5.03 3.59 -5.53
N ASP A 162 5.55 2.73 -6.41
CA ASP A 162 6.45 1.63 -6.06
C ASP A 162 7.78 1.78 -6.81
N LEU A 163 8.32 3.01 -6.80
CA LEU A 163 9.56 3.32 -7.50
C LEU A 163 10.77 2.92 -6.65
N GLU A 164 11.37 1.78 -6.96
CA GLU A 164 12.43 1.20 -6.13
C GLU A 164 13.82 1.36 -6.77
N PRO A 165 14.66 2.34 -6.38
CA PRO A 165 15.97 2.52 -7.01
C PRO A 165 16.93 1.36 -6.69
N HIS A 166 16.70 0.68 -5.57
CA HIS A 166 17.61 -0.33 -5.04
C HIS A 166 17.55 -1.69 -5.74
N ILE A 167 16.58 -1.88 -6.64
CA ILE A 167 16.53 -3.05 -7.53
C ILE A 167 17.35 -2.83 -8.81
N LEU A 168 17.76 -1.60 -9.12
CA LEU A 168 18.54 -1.24 -10.31
C LEU A 168 20.02 -1.60 -10.16
N LYS A 169 20.28 -2.85 -9.81
CA LYS A 169 21.63 -3.42 -9.71
C LYS A 169 22.16 -3.74 -11.10
N LYS A 170 23.48 -3.84 -11.21
CA LYS A 170 24.12 -4.31 -12.45
C LYS A 170 23.55 -5.68 -12.85
N GLY A 171 23.10 -5.81 -14.10
CA GLY A 171 22.50 -7.04 -14.63
C GLY A 171 21.00 -7.22 -14.35
N PHE A 172 20.32 -6.20 -13.81
CA PHE A 172 18.86 -6.21 -13.71
C PHE A 172 18.20 -6.39 -15.10
N ILE A 173 17.23 -7.28 -15.20
CA ILE A 173 16.67 -7.72 -16.49
C ILE A 173 15.94 -6.60 -17.25
N ASP A 174 15.28 -5.70 -16.52
CA ASP A 174 14.53 -4.57 -17.07
C ASP A 174 15.30 -3.25 -16.94
N TYR A 175 16.64 -3.34 -16.97
CA TYR A 175 17.47 -2.16 -16.81
C TYR A 175 17.26 -1.18 -17.99
N PRO A 176 16.89 0.08 -17.71
CA PRO A 176 16.43 1.01 -18.75
C PRO A 176 17.60 1.47 -19.62
N LYS A 177 17.44 1.37 -20.94
CA LYS A 177 18.42 1.89 -21.91
C LYS A 177 18.64 3.38 -21.66
N GLY A 178 19.91 3.78 -21.55
CA GLY A 178 20.31 5.17 -21.31
C GLY A 178 20.55 5.52 -19.84
N LEU A 179 20.19 4.65 -18.89
CA LEU A 179 20.57 4.83 -17.49
C LEU A 179 22.02 4.40 -17.29
N THR A 180 22.87 5.31 -16.83
CA THR A 180 24.28 5.02 -16.53
C THR A 180 24.52 4.70 -15.05
N LEU A 181 23.56 5.01 -14.19
CA LEU A 181 23.64 4.86 -12.73
C LEU A 181 23.09 3.51 -12.29
N TYR A 182 23.82 2.80 -11.42
CA TYR A 182 23.33 1.55 -10.83
C TYR A 182 23.46 1.54 -9.31
N TRP A 183 22.54 0.83 -8.68
CA TRP A 183 22.54 0.65 -7.25
C TRP A 183 23.61 -0.36 -6.82
N ASP A 184 24.49 0.06 -5.91
CA ASP A 184 25.46 -0.80 -5.24
C ASP A 184 25.48 -0.49 -3.73
N SER A 185 24.99 -1.46 -2.94
CA SER A 185 24.89 -1.34 -1.48
C SER A 185 26.25 -1.36 -0.75
N LYS A 186 27.36 -1.60 -1.44
CA LYS A 186 28.72 -1.60 -0.87
C LYS A 186 29.53 -0.39 -1.33
N ASN A 187 29.49 -0.07 -2.63
CA ASN A 187 30.47 0.84 -3.23
C ASN A 187 29.92 2.23 -3.61
N ASN A 188 28.61 2.35 -3.86
CA ASN A 188 28.02 3.54 -4.49
C ASN A 188 27.29 4.49 -3.51
N PHE A 189 27.49 4.34 -2.20
CA PHE A 189 27.09 5.36 -1.23
C PHE A 189 28.05 6.55 -1.20
N GLY A 190 27.49 7.73 -0.95
CA GLY A 190 28.18 9.03 -0.95
C GLY A 190 27.36 10.09 -1.70
N ILE A 191 27.38 11.33 -1.22
CA ILE A 191 26.71 12.46 -1.86
C ILE A 191 27.19 12.60 -3.30
N GLY A 192 26.25 12.64 -4.26
CA GLY A 192 26.54 12.74 -5.69
C GLY A 192 26.99 11.44 -6.38
N LYS A 193 27.07 10.31 -5.66
CA LYS A 193 27.26 8.99 -6.29
C LYS A 193 25.95 8.38 -6.75
N ASP A 194 26.03 7.27 -7.49
CA ASP A 194 24.88 6.61 -8.12
C ASP A 194 23.69 6.38 -7.19
N ASN A 195 23.90 5.86 -5.97
CA ASN A 195 22.77 5.61 -5.04
C ASN A 195 22.07 6.92 -4.65
N ASP A 196 22.83 8.00 -4.44
CA ASP A 196 22.30 9.32 -4.10
C ASP A 196 21.59 9.97 -5.30
N LEU A 197 22.17 9.85 -6.50
CA LEU A 197 21.57 10.38 -7.73
C LEU A 197 20.31 9.61 -8.15
N LEU A 198 20.26 8.30 -7.93
CA LEU A 198 19.05 7.50 -8.14
C LEU A 198 17.94 7.95 -7.18
N LEU A 199 18.25 8.18 -5.90
CA LEU A 199 17.26 8.68 -4.93
C LEU A 199 16.82 10.11 -5.23
N LYS A 200 17.75 10.98 -5.65
CA LYS A 200 17.42 12.31 -6.15
C LYS A 200 16.39 12.20 -7.28
N ARG A 201 16.62 11.30 -8.24
CA ARG A 201 15.69 11.07 -9.34
C ARG A 201 14.34 10.55 -8.85
N THR A 202 14.30 9.62 -7.89
CA THR A 202 13.05 9.14 -7.29
C THR A 202 12.23 10.31 -6.69
N VAL A 203 12.88 11.24 -5.97
CA VAL A 203 12.22 12.44 -5.42
C VAL A 203 11.71 13.37 -6.52
N GLU A 204 12.48 13.58 -7.59
CA GLU A 204 12.06 14.37 -8.75
C GLU A 204 10.82 13.78 -9.44
N VAL A 205 10.76 12.46 -9.60
CA VAL A 205 9.57 11.76 -10.12
C VAL A 205 8.36 12.01 -9.22
N MET A 206 8.51 11.91 -7.89
CA MET A 206 7.41 12.20 -6.96
C MET A 206 6.93 13.65 -7.05
N LYS A 207 7.86 14.61 -7.20
CA LYS A 207 7.53 16.02 -7.40
C LYS A 207 6.73 16.27 -8.68
N MET A 208 7.10 15.61 -9.78
CA MET A 208 6.34 15.71 -11.04
C MET A 208 4.97 15.06 -10.89
N ALA A 209 4.92 13.82 -10.39
CA ALA A 209 3.69 13.07 -10.20
C ALA A 209 2.69 13.81 -9.30
N GLN A 210 3.15 14.44 -8.21
CA GLN A 210 2.29 15.24 -7.33
C GLN A 210 1.56 16.35 -8.09
N LYS A 211 2.20 17.00 -9.06
CA LYS A 211 1.56 18.07 -9.84
C LYS A 211 0.47 17.52 -10.76
N GLU A 212 0.78 16.42 -11.44
CA GLU A 212 -0.13 15.81 -12.42
C GLU A 212 -1.32 15.09 -11.78
N LEU A 213 -1.13 14.51 -10.60
CA LEU A 213 -2.14 13.66 -9.96
C LEU A 213 -3.09 14.43 -9.05
N LYS A 214 -2.83 15.71 -8.74
CA LYS A 214 -3.72 16.51 -7.87
C LYS A 214 -5.16 16.51 -8.42
N PRO A 215 -6.19 16.30 -7.56
CA PRO A 215 -6.12 16.26 -6.09
C PRO A 215 -5.90 14.86 -5.48
N LEU A 216 -5.56 13.83 -6.27
CA LEU A 216 -5.34 12.48 -5.75
C LEU A 216 -4.14 12.46 -4.78
N PRO A 217 -4.28 11.85 -3.59
CA PRO A 217 -3.16 11.62 -2.69
C PRO A 217 -2.13 10.67 -3.32
N LEU A 218 -0.86 10.96 -3.05
CA LEU A 218 0.29 10.17 -3.53
C LEU A 218 1.02 9.54 -2.34
N SER A 219 1.23 8.22 -2.38
CA SER A 219 2.14 7.51 -1.48
C SER A 219 3.37 7.00 -2.23
N GLN A 220 4.46 6.73 -1.52
CA GLN A 220 5.67 6.08 -2.06
C GLN A 220 6.12 4.96 -1.13
N ALA A 221 6.37 3.77 -1.68
CA ALA A 221 7.05 2.68 -1.00
C ALA A 221 8.52 3.05 -0.77
N LEU A 222 8.99 3.00 0.48
CA LEU A 222 10.31 3.48 0.86
C LEU A 222 11.14 2.36 1.46
N GLY A 223 12.36 2.19 0.95
CA GLY A 223 13.33 1.27 1.53
C GLY A 223 13.69 1.71 2.95
N PHE A 224 13.53 0.81 3.93
CA PHE A 224 13.75 1.10 5.35
C PHE A 224 15.15 1.69 5.64
N PHE A 225 16.11 1.36 4.78
CA PHE A 225 17.52 1.63 4.96
C PHE A 225 17.97 2.97 4.36
N PHE A 226 17.08 3.73 3.69
CA PHE A 226 17.40 5.04 3.12
C PHE A 226 17.60 6.09 4.22
N GLN A 227 16.65 6.23 5.16
CA GLN A 227 16.71 7.28 6.19
C GLN A 227 17.97 7.18 7.06
N PRO A 228 18.39 6.01 7.58
CA PRO A 228 19.64 5.91 8.34
C PRO A 228 20.89 6.39 7.58
N ARG A 229 20.88 6.29 6.25
CA ARG A 229 21.99 6.75 5.40
C ARG A 229 21.93 8.24 5.11
N VAL A 230 20.76 8.85 5.22
CA VAL A 230 20.64 10.31 5.24
C VAL A 230 21.12 10.83 6.60
N ASP A 231 20.68 10.19 7.69
CA ASP A 231 21.04 10.58 9.06
C ASP A 231 22.56 10.56 9.30
N ASN A 232 23.28 9.62 8.68
CA ASN A 232 24.74 9.52 8.80
C ASN A 232 25.53 10.27 7.70
N GLY A 233 24.85 11.05 6.85
CA GLY A 233 25.48 11.87 5.81
C GLY A 233 26.00 11.10 4.58
N LEU A 234 25.72 9.81 4.44
CA LEU A 234 26.09 9.03 3.25
C LEU A 234 25.21 9.34 2.03
N LEU A 235 23.98 9.77 2.27
CA LEU A 235 23.03 10.19 1.25
C LEU A 235 22.56 11.61 1.56
N LYS A 236 22.43 12.43 0.51
CA LYS A 236 21.77 13.73 0.60
C LYS A 236 20.28 13.59 0.35
N HIS A 237 19.90 12.67 -0.53
CA HIS A 237 18.53 12.47 -0.98
C HIS A 237 17.90 11.18 -0.43
N GLY A 238 16.57 11.14 -0.45
CA GLY A 238 15.80 9.93 -0.17
C GLY A 238 15.29 9.81 1.27
N GLY A 239 15.46 10.86 2.08
CA GLY A 239 14.95 10.91 3.45
C GLY A 239 13.44 11.15 3.52
N ALA A 240 12.82 10.75 4.62
CA ALA A 240 11.39 10.87 4.87
C ALA A 240 10.89 12.31 4.74
N LYS A 241 11.62 13.28 5.30
CA LYS A 241 11.28 14.72 5.23
C LYS A 241 11.20 15.23 3.80
N GLU A 242 12.12 14.78 2.94
CA GLU A 242 12.19 15.18 1.54
C GLU A 242 11.03 14.59 0.74
N PHE A 243 10.79 13.28 0.85
CA PHE A 243 9.65 12.66 0.17
C PHE A 243 8.30 13.24 0.61
N LEU A 244 8.12 13.52 1.92
CA LEU A 244 6.90 14.11 2.46
C LEU A 244 6.68 15.59 2.06
N GLN A 245 7.54 16.18 1.23
CA GLN A 245 7.22 17.44 0.52
C GLN A 245 6.29 17.18 -0.68
N TYR A 246 6.39 15.99 -1.28
CA TYR A 246 5.72 15.65 -2.52
C TYR A 246 4.70 14.52 -2.37
N CYS A 247 4.88 13.64 -1.39
CA CYS A 247 3.96 12.57 -1.05
C CYS A 247 3.14 12.93 0.19
N ASN A 248 1.90 12.44 0.22
CA ASN A 248 1.05 12.49 1.42
C ASN A 248 1.44 11.41 2.43
N GLN A 249 1.98 10.29 1.95
CA GLN A 249 2.23 9.10 2.76
C GLN A 249 3.51 8.38 2.32
N LEU A 250 4.16 7.70 3.26
CA LEU A 250 5.27 6.78 3.01
C LEU A 250 4.89 5.40 3.52
N ILE A 251 5.19 4.37 2.73
CA ILE A 251 4.96 2.97 3.07
C ILE A 251 6.33 2.33 3.28
N VAL A 252 6.71 2.05 4.53
CA VAL A 252 8.06 1.55 4.81
C VAL A 252 8.12 0.05 4.53
N MET A 253 8.97 -0.36 3.58
CA MET A 253 9.22 -1.78 3.27
C MET A 253 10.11 -2.41 4.36
N ALA A 254 9.54 -2.69 5.53
CA ALA A 254 10.23 -3.23 6.69
C ALA A 254 10.07 -4.75 6.75
N TYR A 255 10.57 -5.46 5.74
CA TYR A 255 10.31 -6.90 5.58
C TYR A 255 11.24 -7.75 6.44
N ASN A 256 10.69 -8.33 7.50
CA ASN A 256 11.34 -9.34 8.34
C ASN A 256 10.27 -10.16 9.08
N TYR A 257 10.56 -11.41 9.45
CA TYR A 257 9.66 -12.17 10.31
C TYR A 257 9.76 -11.79 11.79
N LYS A 258 10.82 -11.12 12.25
CA LYS A 258 10.92 -10.71 13.67
C LYS A 258 10.32 -9.33 13.86
N ALA A 259 9.31 -9.21 14.72
CA ALA A 259 8.59 -7.96 14.97
C ALA A 259 9.52 -6.83 15.46
N GLU A 260 10.48 -7.16 16.33
CA GLU A 260 11.49 -6.23 16.83
C GLU A 260 12.34 -5.69 15.69
N ARG A 261 12.73 -6.57 14.76
CA ARG A 261 13.53 -6.18 13.59
C ARG A 261 12.74 -5.31 12.63
N VAL A 262 11.46 -5.63 12.39
CA VAL A 262 10.56 -4.79 11.60
C VAL A 262 10.46 -3.39 12.21
N PHE A 263 10.27 -3.29 13.54
CA PHE A 263 10.22 -2.00 14.23
C PHE A 263 11.55 -1.23 14.12
N GLU A 264 12.69 -1.89 14.34
CA GLU A 264 14.02 -1.29 14.16
C GLU A 264 14.22 -0.71 12.75
N MET A 265 13.75 -1.43 11.74
CA MET A 265 13.80 -1.00 10.34
C MET A 265 12.93 0.24 10.08
N ALA A 266 11.73 0.29 10.65
CA ALA A 266 10.78 1.37 10.40
C ALA A 266 11.02 2.64 11.24
N LYS A 267 11.55 2.48 12.46
CA LYS A 267 11.74 3.55 13.45
C LYS A 267 12.47 4.79 12.91
N PRO A 268 13.55 4.69 12.11
CA PRO A 268 14.22 5.88 11.55
C PRO A 268 13.28 6.74 10.71
N ILE A 269 12.44 6.14 9.86
CA ILE A 269 11.50 6.87 8.99
C ILE A 269 10.35 7.46 9.81
N LEU A 270 9.80 6.70 10.77
CA LEU A 270 8.79 7.20 11.71
C LEU A 270 9.29 8.43 12.48
N THR A 271 10.54 8.38 12.96
CA THR A 271 11.19 9.48 13.68
C THR A 271 11.42 10.68 12.77
N ALA A 272 11.97 10.45 11.57
CA ALA A 272 12.31 11.53 10.63
C ALA A 272 11.07 12.25 10.08
N ALA A 273 9.92 11.58 9.97
CA ALA A 273 8.65 12.20 9.60
C ALA A 273 8.17 13.24 10.64
N GLY A 274 8.66 13.16 11.89
CA GLY A 274 8.38 14.12 12.95
C GLY A 274 6.89 14.25 13.25
N ASP A 275 6.42 15.49 13.38
CA ASP A 275 5.05 15.81 13.80
C ASP A 275 4.01 15.71 12.66
N LYS A 276 4.39 15.19 11.49
CA LYS A 276 3.45 14.98 10.37
C LYS A 276 2.54 13.80 10.67
N GLU A 277 1.38 14.08 11.25
CA GLU A 277 0.43 13.07 11.73
C GLU A 277 0.03 12.05 10.66
N LYS A 278 0.03 10.77 11.02
CA LYS A 278 -0.52 9.67 10.21
C LYS A 278 -0.02 9.65 8.75
N THR A 279 1.27 9.87 8.54
CA THR A 279 1.92 9.89 7.22
C THR A 279 2.75 8.66 6.91
N VAL A 280 3.10 7.82 7.88
CA VAL A 280 3.99 6.67 7.69
C VAL A 280 3.29 5.37 8.09
N SER A 281 3.18 4.42 7.17
CA SER A 281 2.78 3.05 7.48
C SER A 281 3.99 2.11 7.53
N VAL A 282 3.89 1.08 8.38
CA VAL A 282 4.88 0.00 8.46
C VAL A 282 4.39 -1.16 7.61
N CYS A 283 5.06 -1.47 6.51
CA CYS A 283 4.67 -2.56 5.63
C CYS A 283 5.43 -3.84 5.99
N VAL A 284 4.68 -4.90 6.25
CA VAL A 284 5.21 -6.24 6.54
C VAL A 284 4.92 -7.20 5.40
N LYS A 285 5.73 -8.26 5.30
CA LYS A 285 5.61 -9.23 4.22
C LYS A 285 5.10 -10.58 4.71
N THR A 286 4.17 -11.15 3.94
CA THR A 286 3.50 -12.44 4.21
C THR A 286 3.63 -13.44 3.07
N SER A 287 4.27 -13.05 1.96
CA SER A 287 4.51 -13.92 0.80
C SER A 287 5.93 -14.47 0.78
N LEU A 288 6.14 -15.75 0.43
CA LEU A 288 7.48 -16.33 0.25
C LEU A 288 8.05 -16.20 -1.18
N GLY A 289 7.19 -16.06 -2.20
CA GLY A 289 7.58 -16.17 -3.61
C GLY A 289 7.69 -14.85 -4.38
N THR A 290 8.11 -13.75 -3.76
CA THR A 290 8.27 -12.45 -4.47
C THR A 290 9.72 -12.19 -4.82
N VAL A 291 9.96 -11.39 -5.87
CA VAL A 291 11.29 -10.97 -6.32
C VAL A 291 12.02 -10.26 -5.17
N GLY A 292 13.28 -10.64 -4.89
CA GLY A 292 14.08 -10.15 -3.77
C GLY A 292 14.63 -11.31 -2.91
N ASP A 293 15.94 -11.51 -2.98
CA ASP A 293 16.70 -12.72 -2.62
C ASP A 293 16.79 -13.14 -1.13
N GLU A 294 15.82 -12.79 -0.28
CA GLU A 294 15.93 -13.10 1.16
C GLU A 294 14.89 -14.12 1.69
N GLY A 295 14.08 -14.71 0.79
CA GLY A 295 13.32 -15.93 1.07
C GLY A 295 12.52 -15.90 2.40
N PRO A 296 12.59 -16.98 3.23
CA PRO A 296 11.87 -17.11 4.49
C PRO A 296 12.12 -16.02 5.55
N ILE A 297 13.26 -15.33 5.50
CA ILE A 297 13.65 -14.36 6.53
C ILE A 297 12.80 -13.09 6.46
N THR A 298 12.30 -12.76 5.26
CA THR A 298 11.53 -11.54 5.02
C THR A 298 10.03 -11.70 5.26
N SER A 299 9.55 -12.90 5.58
CA SER A 299 8.12 -13.21 5.54
C SER A 299 7.61 -13.88 6.82
N PHE A 300 6.45 -13.44 7.29
CA PHE A 300 5.73 -14.12 8.38
C PHE A 300 5.16 -15.49 7.99
N GLN A 301 5.09 -15.81 6.69
CA GLN A 301 4.38 -17.01 6.20
C GLN A 301 4.84 -18.32 6.85
N THR A 302 6.15 -18.47 7.07
CA THR A 302 6.74 -19.68 7.66
C THR A 302 6.42 -19.86 9.14
N HIS A 303 5.97 -18.82 9.82
CA HIS A 303 5.70 -18.83 11.27
C HIS A 303 4.22 -18.98 11.60
N GLY A 304 3.34 -18.80 10.61
CA GLY A 304 1.90 -19.02 10.75
C GLY A 304 1.13 -17.84 11.34
N TRP A 305 -0.18 -18.03 11.44
CA TRP A 305 -1.14 -16.98 11.79
C TRP A 305 -0.93 -16.39 13.18
N ASP A 306 -0.91 -17.23 14.22
CA ASP A 306 -0.86 -16.78 15.62
C ASP A 306 0.42 -15.99 15.91
N TYR A 307 1.55 -16.42 15.32
CA TYR A 307 2.80 -15.69 15.41
C TYR A 307 2.70 -14.30 14.75
N MET A 308 2.13 -14.23 13.55
CA MET A 308 1.91 -12.94 12.86
C MET A 308 1.01 -12.02 13.68
N ILE A 309 -0.07 -12.51 14.28
CA ILE A 309 -0.97 -11.72 15.13
C ILE A 309 -0.22 -11.13 16.32
N ASN A 310 0.60 -11.93 17.01
CA ASN A 310 1.42 -11.44 18.12
C ASN A 310 2.47 -10.41 17.65
N ALA A 311 3.10 -10.64 16.51
CA ALA A 311 4.06 -9.72 15.92
C ALA A 311 3.41 -8.37 15.53
N LEU A 312 2.23 -8.40 14.94
CA LEU A 312 1.46 -7.21 14.59
C LEU A 312 1.02 -6.44 15.84
N GLN A 313 0.63 -7.13 16.91
CA GLN A 313 0.29 -6.48 18.18
C GLN A 313 1.48 -5.74 18.79
N PHE A 314 2.67 -6.34 18.76
CA PHE A 314 3.92 -5.67 19.16
C PHE A 314 4.18 -4.43 18.29
N LEU A 315 4.08 -4.57 16.97
CA LEU A 315 4.32 -3.47 16.03
C LEU A 315 3.34 -2.31 16.23
N MET A 316 2.06 -2.59 16.46
CA MET A 316 1.07 -1.58 16.78
C MET A 316 1.40 -0.84 18.08
N ASN A 317 1.78 -1.57 19.14
CA ASN A 317 2.13 -0.97 20.43
C ASN A 317 3.36 -0.07 20.34
N GLU A 318 4.40 -0.50 19.63
CA GLU A 318 5.63 0.29 19.50
C GLU A 318 5.50 1.45 18.51
N SER A 319 4.83 1.22 17.37
CA SER A 319 4.75 2.22 16.30
C SER A 319 3.72 3.31 16.61
N SER A 320 2.64 3.01 17.34
CA SER A 320 1.63 4.00 17.77
C SER A 320 2.18 5.10 18.69
N ARG A 321 3.37 4.91 19.25
CA ARG A 321 4.09 5.92 20.04
C ARG A 321 4.56 7.11 19.19
N PHE A 322 4.56 6.98 17.85
CA PHE A 322 4.97 8.02 16.92
C PHE A 322 3.75 8.69 16.32
N VAL A 323 3.66 10.01 16.42
CA VAL A 323 2.57 10.82 15.82
C VAL A 323 2.46 10.58 14.30
N SER A 324 3.60 10.35 13.65
CA SER A 324 3.67 10.05 12.22
C SER A 324 3.07 8.69 11.82
N PHE A 325 2.90 7.77 12.77
CA PHE A 325 2.40 6.43 12.49
C PHE A 325 0.94 6.46 12.02
N ARG A 326 0.71 5.78 10.91
CA ARG A 326 -0.58 5.73 10.21
C ARG A 326 -1.27 4.38 10.38
N GLY A 327 -0.51 3.31 10.53
CA GLY A 327 -1.01 1.94 10.51
C GLY A 327 -0.02 0.93 9.92
N ILE A 328 -0.49 -0.30 9.71
CA ILE A 328 0.32 -1.40 9.17
C ILE A 328 -0.21 -1.79 7.79
N ASP A 329 0.71 -1.99 6.86
CA ASP A 329 0.39 -2.47 5.52
C ASP A 329 0.90 -3.90 5.31
N ILE A 330 0.24 -4.66 4.43
CA ILE A 330 0.54 -6.06 4.13
C ILE A 330 0.98 -6.23 2.67
N PHE A 331 2.19 -6.77 2.49
CA PHE A 331 2.76 -7.20 1.22
C PHE A 331 2.80 -8.74 1.17
N GLU A 332 1.87 -9.43 0.55
CA GLU A 332 0.71 -9.01 -0.24
C GLU A 332 -0.45 -9.97 0.02
N PHE A 333 -1.65 -9.69 -0.52
CA PHE A 333 -2.85 -10.42 -0.11
C PHE A 333 -2.83 -11.92 -0.39
N GLN A 334 -2.27 -12.40 -1.50
CA GLN A 334 -2.25 -13.85 -1.78
C GLN A 334 -1.41 -14.59 -0.74
N GLY A 335 -0.22 -14.06 -0.39
CA GLY A 335 0.60 -14.58 0.70
C GLY A 335 -0.11 -14.58 2.06
N PHE A 336 -0.78 -13.46 2.38
CA PHE A 336 -1.59 -13.31 3.59
C PHE A 336 -2.75 -14.31 3.63
N GLU A 337 -3.47 -14.47 2.52
CA GLU A 337 -4.65 -15.32 2.42
C GLU A 337 -4.30 -16.79 2.61
N ILE A 338 -3.13 -17.24 2.13
CA ILE A 338 -2.62 -18.59 2.42
C ILE A 338 -2.47 -18.82 3.92
N MET A 339 -1.95 -17.84 4.66
CA MET A 339 -1.84 -17.94 6.12
C MET A 339 -3.22 -17.93 6.78
N TRP A 340 -4.13 -17.10 6.27
CA TRP A 340 -5.48 -16.93 6.81
C TRP A 340 -6.33 -18.19 6.67
N LYS A 341 -6.32 -18.82 5.48
CA LYS A 341 -7.13 -20.01 5.13
C LYS A 341 -6.83 -21.25 5.97
N ASP A 342 -5.67 -21.29 6.65
CA ASP A 342 -5.24 -22.44 7.45
C ASP A 342 -5.26 -23.77 6.70
N ASN A 343 -4.52 -23.89 5.61
CA ASN A 343 -4.49 -25.15 4.84
C ASN A 343 -3.82 -26.33 5.58
N GLY A 344 -3.61 -26.24 6.90
CA GLY A 344 -2.75 -27.12 7.67
C GLY A 344 -1.35 -27.03 7.09
N ASN A 345 -0.44 -26.31 7.76
CA ASN A 345 0.97 -26.44 7.42
C ASN A 345 1.34 -27.93 7.59
N LYS A 346 1.33 -28.69 6.48
CA LYS A 346 2.34 -29.71 6.27
C LYS A 346 3.63 -28.92 6.43
N ARG A 347 4.22 -29.02 7.62
CA ARG A 347 5.54 -28.50 7.92
C ARG A 347 6.39 -28.90 6.72
N ILE A 348 6.82 -27.92 5.94
CA ILE A 348 7.89 -28.15 4.99
C ILE A 348 9.07 -28.41 5.93
N ASN A 349 9.36 -29.70 6.12
CA ASN A 349 10.38 -30.17 7.04
C ASN A 349 11.69 -29.45 6.71
N GLN A 350 12.38 -29.08 7.79
CA GLN A 350 13.69 -28.46 7.83
C GLN A 350 14.73 -29.18 6.97
#